data_AF-A0A433QX33-F1
#
_entry.id   AF-A0A433QX33-F1
#
_cell.length_a   1.000
_cell.length_b   1.000
_cell.length_c   1.000
_cell.angle_alpha   90.00
_cell.angle_beta   90.00
_cell.angle_gamma   90.00
#
_symmetry.space_group_name_H-M   'P 1'
#
loop_
_entity.id
_entity.type
_entity.pdbx_description
1 polymer ?
#
loop_
_entity_poly.entity_id
_entity_poly.type
_entity_poly.pdbx_seq_one_letter_code
_entity_poly.pdbx_strand_id
1 'polypeptide(L)'
;MKHNNQLPNQHFRKDWQLRVKTWFDQPGRKKSRRIARIQKASLVLPRPVDGHLRPAVRCPTIKYNTKLRHGRGFTLEELKERWKGGLKLQRGGTERSANRSLETGTTAVYNIVLCMIRRRRMSNNFCEEMLANSLESGIRRKEALSIGIAVDHRRRNNSVESLQLNVQRLKTYKSKLIVFPRRTGRPREGDGDAADLATAVQFHGKIVPIEQPAQDVEARAITAKDKSVNAYAQLRKARSDFRLRGVREKRAKDKAEEEANKVRGIFQWVCGFEVACTADY
;
A
#
# COMPACT_ATOMS: atom_id res chain seq x y z
N MET A 1 -35.80 46.52 6.09
CA MET A 1 -36.10 45.69 4.91
C MET A 1 -37.54 45.95 4.51
N LYS A 2 -37.81 46.16 3.22
CA LYS A 2 -39.19 46.20 2.73
C LYS A 2 -39.60 44.77 2.37
N HIS A 3 -40.81 44.38 2.77
CA HIS A 3 -41.45 43.09 2.44
C HIS A 3 -40.79 41.87 3.08
N ASN A 4 -41.32 40.68 2.79
CA ASN A 4 -40.82 39.38 3.26
C ASN A 4 -39.58 38.91 2.46
N ASN A 5 -38.52 39.72 2.50
CA ASN A 5 -37.26 39.42 1.82
C ASN A 5 -36.25 38.77 2.79
N GLN A 6 -35.33 37.96 2.25
CA GLN A 6 -34.27 37.33 3.03
C GLN A 6 -33.31 38.38 3.62
N LEU A 7 -32.95 38.21 4.89
CA LEU A 7 -31.94 39.04 5.57
C LEU A 7 -30.59 38.96 4.83
N PRO A 8 -30.08 40.07 4.26
CA PRO A 8 -28.82 40.03 3.54
C PRO A 8 -27.66 39.86 4.51
N ASN A 9 -26.96 38.72 4.43
CA ASN A 9 -25.69 38.50 5.13
C ASN A 9 -24.49 38.74 4.19
N GLN A 10 -24.41 39.95 3.65
CA GLN A 10 -23.37 40.34 2.70
C GLN A 10 -22.09 40.78 3.42
N HIS A 11 -20.94 40.25 3.00
CA HIS A 11 -19.66 40.48 3.65
C HIS A 11 -18.89 41.65 3.02
N PHE A 12 -19.57 42.79 2.85
CA PHE A 12 -19.03 44.02 2.24
C PHE A 12 -18.78 45.14 3.26
N ARG A 13 -18.64 44.79 4.55
CA ARG A 13 -18.48 45.75 5.67
C ARG A 13 -17.08 46.37 5.78
N LYS A 14 -16.08 45.80 5.13
CA LYS A 14 -14.70 46.31 5.07
C LYS A 14 -14.45 46.93 3.70
N ASP A 15 -13.31 47.59 3.52
CA ASP A 15 -12.89 48.22 2.26
C ASP A 15 -12.56 47.19 1.16
N TRP A 16 -13.58 46.47 0.70
CA TRP A 16 -13.48 45.40 -0.28
C TRP A 16 -13.10 45.94 -1.66
N GLN A 17 -13.46 47.19 -1.96
CA GLN A 17 -13.16 47.87 -3.23
C GLN A 17 -11.65 47.97 -3.49
N LEU A 18 -10.82 48.09 -2.43
CA LEU A 18 -9.35 48.11 -2.55
C LEU A 18 -8.75 46.75 -2.94
N ARG A 19 -9.48 45.64 -2.75
CA ARG A 19 -8.99 44.27 -2.97
C ARG A 19 -9.83 43.53 -4.02
N VAL A 20 -10.32 44.25 -5.01
CA VAL A 20 -11.07 43.67 -6.13
C VAL A 20 -10.09 42.98 -7.08
N LYS A 21 -10.18 41.65 -7.14
CA LYS A 21 -9.43 40.85 -8.11
C LYS A 21 -10.18 40.81 -9.43
N THR A 22 -9.65 41.51 -10.43
CA THR A 22 -10.13 41.42 -11.81
C THR A 22 -9.51 40.21 -12.54
N TRP A 23 -10.13 39.77 -13.63
CA TRP A 23 -9.71 38.59 -14.42
C TRP A 23 -9.35 38.91 -15.87
N PHE A 24 -9.03 40.17 -16.18
CA PHE A 24 -8.65 40.61 -17.53
C PHE A 24 -7.35 39.93 -18.03
N ASP A 25 -6.50 39.48 -17.12
CA ASP A 25 -5.24 38.78 -17.40
C ASP A 25 -5.42 37.28 -17.69
N GLN A 26 -6.63 36.73 -17.52
CA GLN A 26 -6.91 35.32 -17.70
C GLN A 26 -6.48 34.76 -19.08
N PRO A 27 -6.81 35.40 -20.23
CA PRO A 27 -6.34 34.93 -21.55
C PRO A 27 -4.82 35.02 -21.69
N GLY A 28 -4.20 36.10 -21.23
CA GLY A 28 -2.74 36.27 -21.23
C GLY A 28 -2.06 35.15 -20.43
N ARG A 29 -2.53 34.87 -19.22
CA ARG A 29 -2.02 33.79 -18.37
C ARG A 29 -2.23 32.39 -18.98
N LYS A 30 -3.27 32.18 -19.80
CA LYS A 30 -3.44 30.93 -20.58
C LYS A 30 -2.38 30.82 -21.67
N LYS A 31 -2.12 31.90 -22.42
CA LYS A 31 -1.07 31.95 -23.46
C LYS A 31 0.33 31.72 -22.87
N SER A 32 0.69 32.43 -21.80
CA SER A 32 2.01 32.25 -21.16
C SER A 32 2.22 30.83 -20.63
N ARG A 33 1.20 30.22 -20.01
CA ARG A 33 1.26 28.81 -19.60
C ARG A 33 1.41 27.84 -20.77
N ARG A 34 0.83 28.14 -21.93
CA ARG A 34 0.99 27.32 -23.15
C ARG A 34 2.43 27.41 -23.68
N ILE A 35 2.97 28.62 -23.81
CA ILE A 35 4.35 28.84 -24.28
C ILE A 35 5.35 28.15 -23.36
N ALA A 36 5.22 28.30 -22.04
CA ALA A 36 6.08 27.63 -21.08
C ALA A 36 6.01 26.09 -21.19
N ARG A 37 4.85 25.51 -21.52
CA ARG A 37 4.73 24.07 -21.76
C ARG A 37 5.43 23.64 -23.04
N ILE A 38 5.36 24.44 -24.11
CA ILE A 38 6.06 24.18 -25.38
C ILE A 38 7.57 24.22 -25.16
N GLN A 39 8.07 25.26 -24.50
CA GLN A 39 9.48 25.40 -24.14
C GLN A 39 9.96 24.24 -23.24
N LYS A 40 9.15 23.82 -22.27
CA LYS A 40 9.47 22.65 -21.45
C LYS A 40 9.52 21.37 -22.28
N ALA A 41 8.63 21.20 -23.25
CA ALA A 41 8.58 20.01 -24.08
C ALA A 41 9.83 19.86 -24.95
N SER A 42 10.31 20.97 -25.54
CA SER A 42 11.55 20.97 -26.34
C SER A 42 12.79 20.69 -25.49
N LEU A 43 12.86 21.21 -24.25
CA LEU A 43 13.99 20.99 -23.35
C LEU A 43 14.09 19.55 -22.82
N VAL A 44 12.97 18.85 -22.71
CA VAL A 44 12.89 17.53 -22.06
C VAL A 44 12.95 16.37 -23.07
N LEU A 45 12.93 16.66 -24.37
CA LEU A 45 13.03 15.67 -25.45
C LEU A 45 14.24 14.73 -25.23
N PRO A 46 14.08 13.39 -25.32
CA PRO A 46 12.91 12.62 -25.80
C PRO A 46 11.86 12.25 -24.72
N ARG A 47 12.03 12.67 -23.46
CA ARG A 47 11.13 12.26 -22.37
C ARG A 47 9.73 12.89 -22.49
N PRO A 48 8.69 12.23 -21.94
CA PRO A 48 7.32 12.75 -21.94
C PRO A 48 7.14 14.00 -21.06
N VAL A 49 6.25 14.91 -21.49
CA VAL A 49 6.04 16.24 -20.86
C VAL A 49 5.30 16.18 -19.51
N ASP A 50 4.45 15.16 -19.33
CA ASP A 50 3.63 14.93 -18.12
C ASP A 50 4.48 14.67 -16.87
N GLY A 51 5.75 14.29 -17.07
CA GLY A 51 6.75 14.14 -16.02
C GLY A 51 6.85 12.70 -15.53
N HIS A 52 6.79 12.51 -14.21
CA HIS A 52 7.02 11.20 -13.59
C HIS A 52 5.73 10.39 -13.47
N LEU A 53 5.84 9.07 -13.57
CA LEU A 53 4.73 8.17 -13.28
C LEU A 53 4.29 8.32 -11.83
N ARG A 54 2.98 8.42 -11.62
CA ARG A 54 2.32 8.47 -10.30
C ARG A 54 1.44 7.23 -10.07
N PRO A 55 1.33 6.74 -8.83
CA PRO A 55 0.50 5.58 -8.50
C PRO A 55 -0.99 5.93 -8.53
N ALA A 56 -1.82 4.90 -8.61
CA ALA A 56 -3.25 5.00 -8.34
C ALA A 56 -3.51 4.93 -6.85
N VAL A 57 -4.21 5.92 -6.31
CA VAL A 57 -4.51 6.04 -4.89
C VAL A 57 -5.99 6.35 -4.70
N ARG A 58 -6.62 5.72 -3.72
CA ARG A 58 -8.00 5.97 -3.30
C ARG A 58 -8.09 7.26 -2.47
N CYS A 59 -9.20 7.99 -2.56
CA CYS A 59 -9.41 9.17 -1.72
C CYS A 59 -9.77 8.76 -0.27
N PRO A 60 -9.41 9.56 0.75
CA PRO A 60 -9.46 9.14 2.15
C PRO A 60 -10.87 9.13 2.79
N THR A 61 -11.87 9.79 2.20
CA THR A 61 -13.21 9.90 2.80
C THR A 61 -14.17 8.88 2.22
N ILE A 62 -15.16 8.46 3.01
CA ILE A 62 -16.20 7.48 2.62
C ILE A 62 -16.86 7.87 1.29
N LYS A 63 -17.19 9.15 1.11
CA LYS A 63 -17.82 9.67 -0.11
C LYS A 63 -16.95 9.52 -1.37
N TYR A 64 -15.63 9.58 -1.24
CA TYR A 64 -14.72 9.63 -2.39
C TYR A 64 -13.82 8.40 -2.53
N ASN A 65 -13.88 7.43 -1.62
CA ASN A 65 -13.07 6.21 -1.65
C ASN A 65 -13.32 5.39 -2.94
N THR A 66 -14.48 5.50 -3.56
CA THR A 66 -14.76 4.85 -4.86
C THR A 66 -13.96 5.43 -6.02
N LYS A 67 -13.42 6.65 -5.89
CA LYS A 67 -12.64 7.31 -6.95
C LYS A 67 -11.15 7.05 -6.79
N LEU A 68 -10.50 6.72 -7.90
CA LEU A 68 -9.04 6.67 -8.02
C LEU A 68 -8.50 8.02 -8.49
N ARG A 69 -7.37 8.43 -7.92
CA ARG A 69 -6.62 9.63 -8.31
C ARG A 69 -5.13 9.33 -8.42
N HIS A 70 -4.40 10.21 -9.09
CA HIS A 70 -2.93 10.16 -9.07
C HIS A 70 -2.42 10.52 -7.66
N GLY A 71 -1.56 9.65 -7.12
CA GLY A 71 -0.88 9.88 -5.86
C GLY A 71 0.35 10.77 -5.98
N ARG A 72 1.03 10.99 -4.85
CA ARG A 72 2.30 11.73 -4.81
C ARG A 72 3.45 10.91 -5.43
N GLY A 73 3.55 9.63 -5.07
CA GLY A 73 4.57 8.69 -5.52
C GLY A 73 4.34 7.27 -4.98
N PHE A 74 5.03 6.30 -5.59
CA PHE A 74 4.98 4.88 -5.23
C PHE A 74 5.59 4.62 -3.85
N THR A 75 5.06 3.62 -3.14
CA THR A 75 5.63 3.19 -1.85
C THR A 75 6.91 2.41 -2.07
N LEU A 76 7.70 2.26 -1.00
CA LEU A 76 8.88 1.40 -1.04
C LEU A 76 8.53 -0.06 -1.22
N GLU A 77 7.37 -0.50 -0.73
CA GLU A 77 6.86 -1.88 -0.89
C GLU A 77 6.49 -2.18 -2.34
N GLU A 78 5.85 -1.25 -3.04
CA GLU A 78 5.52 -1.37 -4.48
C GLU A 78 6.77 -1.45 -5.36
N LEU A 79 7.82 -0.71 -4.98
CA LEU A 79 9.08 -0.67 -5.71
C LEU A 79 10.00 -1.84 -5.38
N LYS A 80 9.92 -2.36 -4.15
CA LYS A 80 10.93 -3.23 -3.56
C LYS A 80 11.35 -4.31 -4.54
N GLU A 81 12.66 -4.35 -4.77
CA GLU A 81 13.32 -5.47 -5.41
C GLU A 81 13.72 -6.42 -4.28
N ARG A 82 13.22 -7.66 -4.27
CA ARG A 82 13.86 -8.72 -3.50
C ARG A 82 15.28 -8.85 -4.05
N TRP A 83 16.28 -8.56 -3.21
CA TRP A 83 17.70 -8.67 -3.55
C TRP A 83 17.97 -10.06 -4.15
N LYS A 84 18.11 -10.15 -5.48
CA LYS A 84 18.65 -11.32 -6.18
C LYS A 84 20.17 -11.19 -6.18
N GLY A 85 20.78 -11.46 -5.01
CA GLY A 85 22.22 -11.56 -4.86
C GLY A 85 22.55 -13.01 -4.65
N GLY A 86 22.93 -13.69 -5.73
CA GLY A 86 23.59 -14.99 -5.62
C GLY A 86 24.78 -14.85 -4.67
N LEU A 87 24.85 -15.77 -3.72
CA LEU A 87 26.00 -15.98 -2.85
C LEU A 87 27.21 -16.23 -3.77
N LYS A 88 28.00 -15.19 -4.07
CA LYS A 88 29.36 -15.40 -4.59
C LYS A 88 30.15 -16.03 -3.45
N LEU A 89 30.20 -17.35 -3.47
CA LEU A 89 31.14 -18.15 -2.72
C LEU A 89 32.53 -17.75 -3.25
N GLN A 90 33.18 -16.79 -2.58
CA GLN A 90 34.59 -16.55 -2.83
C GLN A 90 35.35 -17.74 -2.27
N ARG A 91 35.78 -18.62 -3.17
CA ARG A 91 36.88 -19.54 -2.92
C ARG A 91 38.17 -18.73 -2.93
N GLY A 92 39.00 -18.95 -1.92
CA GLY A 92 40.32 -18.33 -1.70
C GLY A 92 40.24 -17.30 -0.57
N GLY A 93 40.87 -17.44 0.59
CA GLY A 93 41.97 -18.29 1.01
C GLY A 93 42.95 -17.40 1.78
N THR A 94 43.00 -17.54 3.10
CA THR A 94 44.19 -17.38 3.95
C THR A 94 43.83 -17.84 5.36
N GLU A 95 44.30 -19.03 5.70
CA GLU A 95 44.52 -19.43 7.08
C GLU A 95 45.57 -18.49 7.69
N ARG A 96 45.26 -17.84 8.81
CA ARG A 96 46.24 -17.38 9.81
C ARG A 96 45.54 -17.12 11.14
N SER A 97 45.75 -18.08 12.04
CA SER A 97 45.91 -17.98 13.48
C SER A 97 45.15 -16.88 14.24
N ALA A 98 44.21 -17.30 15.09
CA ALA A 98 44.25 -16.95 16.51
C ALA A 98 43.37 -17.93 17.30
N ASN A 99 44.04 -18.90 17.91
CA ASN A 99 43.49 -19.64 19.04
C ASN A 99 43.23 -18.66 20.19
N ARG A 100 42.00 -18.66 20.70
CA ARG A 100 41.71 -18.33 22.10
C ARG A 100 40.57 -19.22 22.60
N SER A 101 40.95 -20.46 22.88
CA SER A 101 40.75 -21.18 24.14
C SER A 101 39.55 -20.82 25.05
N LEU A 102 38.89 -21.91 25.50
CA LEU A 102 38.02 -22.13 26.68
C LEU A 102 36.51 -21.94 26.43
N GLU A 103 35.77 -23.02 26.13
CA GLU A 103 35.08 -23.92 27.09
C GLU A 103 33.90 -23.22 27.77
N THR A 104 32.66 -23.57 27.43
CA THR A 104 31.89 -24.58 28.18
C THR A 104 30.70 -25.08 27.34
N GLY A 105 30.40 -26.38 27.45
CA GLY A 105 29.55 -27.13 26.52
C GLY A 105 28.05 -26.84 26.61
N THR A 106 27.37 -26.97 25.47
CA THR A 106 25.95 -27.38 25.30
C THR A 106 25.53 -27.39 23.81
N THR A 107 26.30 -28.05 22.93
CA THR A 107 26.04 -28.02 21.47
C THR A 107 26.23 -29.38 20.77
N ALA A 108 25.93 -30.49 21.46
CA ALA A 108 26.02 -31.83 20.86
C ALA A 108 24.66 -32.46 20.45
N VAL A 109 23.52 -31.92 20.90
CA VAL A 109 22.20 -32.53 20.61
C VAL A 109 21.45 -31.82 19.47
N TYR A 110 21.78 -30.58 19.14
CA TYR A 110 21.08 -29.83 18.09
C TYR A 110 21.64 -30.00 16.66
N ASN A 111 22.82 -30.61 16.51
CA ASN A 111 23.44 -30.82 15.20
C ASN A 111 23.07 -32.14 14.51
N ILE A 112 22.43 -33.08 15.22
CA ILE A 112 21.93 -34.34 14.62
C ILE A 112 20.52 -34.12 14.01
N VAL A 113 19.70 -33.25 14.60
CA VAL A 113 18.37 -32.89 14.05
C VAL A 113 18.47 -32.01 12.80
N LEU A 114 19.49 -31.14 12.69
CA LEU A 114 19.74 -30.36 11.47
C LEU A 114 20.30 -31.18 10.29
N CYS A 115 20.75 -32.41 10.52
CA CYS A 115 21.26 -33.29 9.47
C CYS A 115 20.15 -34.10 8.77
N MET A 116 18.99 -34.33 9.44
CA MET A 116 17.87 -35.08 8.87
C MET A 116 16.84 -34.24 8.09
N ILE A 117 16.85 -32.91 8.17
CA ILE A 117 16.02 -32.03 7.32
C ILE A 117 16.82 -31.51 6.11
N ARG A 118 17.70 -32.36 5.57
CA ARG A 118 18.49 -32.08 4.36
C ARG A 118 18.30 -33.12 3.24
N ARG A 119 17.20 -33.89 3.28
CA ARG A 119 16.74 -34.74 2.14
C ARG A 119 15.22 -34.84 2.05
N ARG A 120 14.57 -33.78 1.57
CA ARG A 120 13.40 -33.94 0.70
C ARG A 120 13.54 -32.96 -0.45
N ARG A 121 13.94 -33.50 -1.59
CA ARG A 121 14.06 -32.81 -2.89
C ARG A 121 12.63 -32.47 -3.34
N MET A 122 12.02 -31.48 -2.70
CA MET A 122 10.84 -30.79 -3.23
C MET A 122 11.28 -30.19 -4.56
N SER A 123 10.52 -30.50 -5.61
CA SER A 123 10.82 -30.12 -6.99
C SER A 123 11.24 -28.65 -7.09
N ASN A 124 12.39 -28.40 -7.71
CA ASN A 124 12.89 -27.04 -7.99
C ASN A 124 11.86 -26.18 -8.76
N ASN A 125 10.89 -26.82 -9.41
CA ASN A 125 9.81 -26.16 -10.16
C ASN A 125 8.83 -25.38 -9.27
N PHE A 126 8.57 -25.81 -8.03
CA PHE A 126 7.60 -25.12 -7.15
C PHE A 126 8.16 -23.81 -6.56
N CYS A 127 9.47 -23.76 -6.33
CA CYS A 127 10.17 -22.55 -5.90
C CYS A 127 10.38 -21.55 -7.05
N GLU A 128 10.61 -22.03 -8.28
CA GLU A 128 10.72 -21.14 -9.45
C GLU A 128 9.35 -20.56 -9.88
N GLU A 129 8.26 -21.33 -9.81
CA GLU A 129 6.90 -20.82 -10.06
C GLU A 129 6.44 -19.83 -8.97
N MET A 130 6.79 -20.05 -7.69
CA MET A 130 6.51 -19.06 -6.64
C MET A 130 7.35 -17.77 -6.78
N LEU A 131 8.58 -17.87 -7.33
CA LEU A 131 9.41 -16.70 -7.64
C LEU A 131 8.88 -15.92 -8.86
N ALA A 132 8.22 -16.59 -9.81
CA ALA A 132 7.55 -15.96 -10.95
C ALA A 132 6.29 -15.18 -10.54
N ASN A 133 5.61 -15.59 -9.46
CA ASN A 133 4.47 -14.88 -8.85
C ASN A 133 4.88 -13.86 -7.77
N SER A 134 6.04 -13.22 -7.92
CA SER A 134 6.42 -12.13 -7.01
C SER A 134 5.59 -10.87 -7.29
N LEU A 135 4.90 -10.40 -6.25
CA LEU A 135 4.07 -9.19 -6.19
C LEU A 135 4.90 -7.89 -6.27
N GLU A 136 6.05 -7.92 -6.93
CA GLU A 136 7.06 -6.87 -6.86
C GLU A 136 7.46 -6.39 -8.26
N SER A 137 7.80 -5.10 -8.38
CA SER A 137 8.20 -4.49 -9.65
C SER A 137 9.69 -4.63 -9.95
N GLY A 138 10.51 -4.98 -8.94
CA GLY A 138 11.95 -5.15 -9.08
C GLY A 138 12.68 -3.86 -9.45
N ILE A 139 12.29 -2.73 -8.84
CA ILE A 139 12.87 -1.40 -9.14
C ILE A 139 13.57 -0.86 -7.90
N ARG A 140 14.86 -0.58 -8.00
CA ARG A 140 15.57 0.03 -6.87
C ARG A 140 15.06 1.45 -6.61
N ARG A 141 14.86 1.75 -5.33
CA ARG A 141 14.42 3.09 -4.85
C ARG A 141 15.22 4.24 -5.47
N LYS A 142 16.54 4.10 -5.57
CA LYS A 142 17.42 5.17 -6.08
C LYS A 142 17.32 5.31 -7.61
N GLU A 143 17.07 4.21 -8.31
CA GLU A 143 16.96 4.17 -9.78
C GLU A 143 15.59 4.66 -10.26
N ALA A 144 14.54 4.47 -9.45
CA ALA A 144 13.18 4.88 -9.76
C ALA A 144 13.08 6.34 -10.23
N LEU A 145 13.73 7.29 -9.54
CA LEU A 145 13.66 8.70 -9.91
C LEU A 145 14.36 8.99 -11.25
N SER A 146 15.49 8.32 -11.51
CA SER A 146 16.23 8.47 -12.77
C SER A 146 15.43 7.99 -13.98
N ILE A 147 14.69 6.90 -13.79
CA ILE A 147 13.77 6.29 -14.76
C ILE A 147 12.54 7.18 -15.00
N GLY A 148 12.15 8.02 -14.04
CA GLY A 148 10.96 8.88 -14.12
C GLY A 148 9.77 8.32 -13.33
N ILE A 149 10.02 7.60 -12.25
CA ILE A 149 9.00 7.09 -11.33
C ILE A 149 9.06 7.92 -10.04
N ALA A 150 7.94 8.51 -9.64
CA ALA A 150 7.88 9.30 -8.40
C ALA A 150 7.82 8.36 -7.18
N VAL A 151 8.63 8.61 -6.16
CA VAL A 151 8.67 7.80 -4.93
C VAL A 151 8.14 8.61 -3.74
N ASP A 152 7.25 8.02 -2.95
CA ASP A 152 6.75 8.61 -1.71
C ASP A 152 6.98 7.67 -0.52
N HIS A 153 8.01 7.98 0.26
CA HIS A 153 8.47 7.20 1.42
C HIS A 153 7.52 7.26 2.62
N ARG A 154 6.52 8.15 2.62
CA ARG A 154 5.59 8.32 3.75
C ARG A 154 4.35 7.44 3.64
N ARG A 155 3.98 7.02 2.43
CA ARG A 155 2.76 6.24 2.21
C ARG A 155 3.02 4.77 2.57
N ARG A 156 2.06 4.18 3.28
CA ARG A 156 2.02 2.75 3.62
C ARG A 156 0.84 2.08 2.92
N ASN A 157 0.99 0.81 2.56
CA ASN A 157 -0.09 0.06 1.94
C ASN A 157 -0.74 -0.86 2.98
N ASN A 158 -2.04 -0.69 3.16
CA ASN A 158 -2.82 -1.52 4.08
C ASN A 158 -3.62 -2.61 3.34
N SER A 159 -3.83 -2.46 2.03
CA SER A 159 -4.60 -3.41 1.21
C SER A 159 -3.75 -4.00 0.09
N VAL A 160 -3.86 -5.33 -0.06
CA VAL A 160 -3.14 -6.11 -1.09
C VAL A 160 -3.60 -5.73 -2.50
N GLU A 161 -4.89 -5.44 -2.69
CA GLU A 161 -5.46 -5.02 -3.98
C GLU A 161 -4.79 -3.74 -4.51
N SER A 162 -4.57 -2.75 -3.62
CA SER A 162 -3.94 -1.49 -4.01
C SER A 162 -2.47 -1.67 -4.39
N LEU A 163 -1.78 -2.57 -3.67
CA LEU A 163 -0.42 -2.96 -3.97
C LEU A 163 -0.34 -3.63 -5.34
N GLN A 164 -1.20 -4.62 -5.60
CA GLN A 164 -1.26 -5.35 -6.87
C GLN A 164 -1.52 -4.43 -8.07
N LEU A 165 -2.53 -3.54 -7.96
CA LEU A 165 -2.85 -2.58 -9.01
C LEU A 165 -1.64 -1.69 -9.34
N ASN A 166 -0.97 -1.15 -8.31
CA ASN A 166 0.17 -0.28 -8.51
C ASN A 166 1.41 -1.02 -9.03
N VAL A 167 1.62 -2.28 -8.65
CA VAL A 167 2.69 -3.13 -9.18
C VAL A 167 2.45 -3.46 -10.65
N GLN A 168 1.22 -3.80 -11.03
CA GLN A 168 0.82 -3.97 -12.44
C GLN A 168 1.05 -2.68 -13.23
N ARG A 169 0.72 -1.52 -12.64
CA ARG A 169 0.99 -0.20 -13.22
C ARG A 169 2.47 0.08 -13.43
N LEU A 170 3.34 -0.35 -12.52
CA LEU A 170 4.79 -0.26 -12.67
C LEU A 170 5.31 -1.19 -13.78
N LYS A 171 4.80 -2.43 -13.84
CA LYS A 171 5.17 -3.41 -14.87
C LYS A 171 4.78 -2.93 -16.27
N THR A 172 3.55 -2.43 -16.44
CA THR A 172 3.06 -1.86 -17.72
C THR A 172 3.81 -0.59 -18.14
N TYR A 173 4.27 0.22 -17.18
CA TYR A 173 5.12 1.37 -17.49
C TYR A 173 6.53 0.92 -17.92
N LYS A 174 7.12 -0.04 -17.21
CA LYS A 174 8.45 -0.59 -17.52
C LYS A 174 8.51 -1.24 -18.89
N SER A 175 7.46 -1.95 -19.31
CA SER A 175 7.39 -2.56 -20.65
C SER A 175 7.26 -1.53 -21.79
N LYS A 176 6.73 -0.34 -21.50
CA LYS A 176 6.58 0.77 -22.47
C LYS A 176 7.77 1.72 -22.48
N LEU A 177 8.71 1.56 -21.55
CA LEU A 177 9.82 2.48 -21.37
C LEU A 177 10.95 2.11 -22.33
N ILE A 178 11.32 3.05 -23.20
CA ILE A 178 12.54 2.96 -24.02
C ILE A 178 13.63 3.76 -23.30
N VAL A 179 14.72 3.09 -22.92
CA VAL A 179 15.86 3.72 -22.23
C VAL A 179 16.98 3.99 -23.23
N PHE A 180 17.40 5.24 -23.33
CA PHE A 180 18.50 5.64 -24.19
C PHE A 180 19.86 5.34 -23.53
N PRO A 181 20.84 4.79 -24.27
CA PRO A 181 22.21 4.66 -23.80
C PRO A 181 22.78 6.00 -23.34
N ARG A 182 23.48 6.00 -22.19
CA ARG A 182 24.16 7.21 -21.69
C ARG A 182 25.24 7.74 -22.62
N ARG A 183 25.92 6.84 -23.35
CA ARG A 183 26.93 7.17 -24.35
C ARG A 183 26.58 6.47 -25.64
N THR A 184 26.52 7.23 -26.73
CA THR A 184 26.31 6.70 -28.08
C THR A 184 27.43 5.70 -28.42
N GLY A 185 27.05 4.52 -28.93
CA GLY A 185 27.98 3.45 -29.29
C GLY A 185 28.51 2.57 -28.14
N ARG A 186 28.11 2.81 -26.88
CA ARG A 186 28.42 1.91 -25.75
C ARG A 186 27.16 1.55 -24.95
N PRO A 187 26.21 0.80 -25.56
CA PRO A 187 25.00 0.35 -24.87
C PRO A 187 25.35 -0.61 -23.73
N ARG A 188 24.59 -0.54 -22.64
CA ARG A 188 24.66 -1.39 -21.46
C ARG A 188 23.40 -2.25 -21.36
N GLU A 189 23.44 -3.22 -20.46
CA GLU A 189 22.28 -4.06 -20.15
C GLU A 189 21.08 -3.20 -19.70
N GLY A 190 19.96 -3.33 -20.41
CA GLY A 190 18.73 -2.58 -20.17
C GLY A 190 18.54 -1.30 -20.99
N ASP A 191 19.47 -0.97 -21.88
CA ASP A 191 19.26 0.06 -22.92
C ASP A 191 18.35 -0.52 -24.04
N GLY A 192 17.60 0.36 -24.71
CA GLY A 192 16.72 0.00 -25.83
C GLY A 192 17.50 -0.34 -27.11
N ASP A 193 16.90 -1.20 -27.93
CA ASP A 193 17.48 -1.61 -29.21
C ASP A 193 17.57 -0.44 -30.19
N ALA A 194 18.50 -0.52 -31.17
CA ALA A 194 18.69 0.55 -32.15
C ALA A 194 17.41 0.92 -32.93
N ALA A 195 16.53 -0.07 -33.17
CA ALA A 195 15.23 0.14 -33.83
C ALA A 195 14.23 0.94 -32.96
N ASP A 196 14.19 0.66 -31.66
CA ASP A 196 13.32 1.37 -30.71
C ASP A 196 13.79 2.82 -30.54
N LEU A 197 15.10 3.04 -30.55
CA LEU A 197 15.69 4.38 -30.44
C LEU A 197 15.34 5.26 -31.65
N ALA A 198 15.30 4.68 -32.86
CA ALA A 198 14.90 5.41 -34.07
C ALA A 198 13.40 5.75 -34.09
N THR A 199 12.57 4.91 -33.47
CA THR A 199 11.11 5.09 -33.41
C THR A 199 10.67 5.97 -32.23
N ALA A 200 11.57 6.28 -31.31
CA ALA A 200 11.26 6.99 -30.08
C ALA A 200 10.81 8.44 -30.33
N VAL A 201 9.50 8.66 -30.26
CA VAL A 201 8.87 9.99 -30.32
C VAL A 201 8.45 10.43 -28.93
N GLN A 202 8.43 11.75 -28.70
CA GLN A 202 7.90 12.31 -27.45
C GLN A 202 6.42 11.94 -27.28
N PHE A 203 6.10 11.25 -26.19
CA PHE A 203 4.70 10.96 -25.87
C PHE A 203 3.99 12.21 -25.35
N HIS A 204 2.89 12.58 -26.02
CA HIS A 204 2.01 13.68 -25.65
C HIS A 204 0.72 13.14 -25.02
N GLY A 205 0.59 13.28 -23.71
CA GLY A 205 -0.57 12.80 -22.97
C GLY A 205 -0.21 12.42 -21.54
N LYS A 206 -1.19 11.86 -20.82
CA LYS A 206 -0.95 11.34 -19.47
C LYS A 206 -0.29 9.98 -19.54
N ILE A 207 0.82 9.82 -18.81
CA ILE A 207 1.57 8.56 -18.80
C ILE A 207 0.76 7.49 -18.07
N VAL A 208 0.43 6.41 -18.77
CA VAL A 208 -0.42 5.30 -18.31
C VAL A 208 -1.66 5.85 -17.60
N PRO A 209 -2.71 6.29 -18.31
CA PRO A 209 -3.89 6.88 -17.68
C PRO A 209 -4.48 5.99 -16.56
N ILE A 210 -5.07 6.62 -15.53
CA ILE A 210 -5.85 5.86 -14.53
C ILE A 210 -7.26 5.76 -15.07
N GLU A 211 -7.68 4.54 -15.34
CA GLU A 211 -9.06 4.22 -15.64
C GLU A 211 -9.83 4.03 -14.33
N GLN A 212 -11.06 4.52 -14.29
CA GLN A 212 -11.99 4.20 -13.22
C GLN A 212 -12.79 3.00 -13.71
N PRO A 213 -12.52 1.78 -13.21
CA PRO A 213 -13.25 0.61 -13.66
C PRO A 213 -14.72 0.78 -13.26
N ALA A 214 -15.60 0.80 -14.25
CA ALA A 214 -17.00 0.49 -14.01
C ALA A 214 -17.09 -1.02 -13.74
N GLN A 215 -17.78 -1.40 -12.67
CA GLN A 215 -18.13 -2.79 -12.48
C GLN A 215 -19.46 -3.02 -13.17
N ASP A 216 -19.39 -3.63 -14.35
CA ASP A 216 -20.58 -4.08 -15.05
C ASP A 216 -21.05 -5.35 -14.33
N VAL A 217 -22.21 -5.25 -13.69
CA VAL A 217 -22.82 -6.37 -12.98
C VAL A 217 -23.74 -7.08 -13.96
N GLU A 218 -23.37 -8.29 -14.35
CA GLU A 218 -24.21 -9.13 -15.19
C GLU A 218 -25.54 -9.44 -14.50
N ALA A 219 -26.63 -9.34 -15.26
CA ALA A 219 -27.96 -9.64 -14.77
C ALA A 219 -28.05 -11.13 -14.42
N ARG A 220 -28.32 -11.43 -13.15
CA ARG A 220 -28.45 -12.80 -12.64
C ARG A 220 -29.85 -13.06 -12.08
N ALA A 221 -30.33 -14.28 -12.23
CA ALA A 221 -31.61 -14.69 -11.65
C ALA A 221 -31.59 -14.56 -10.12
N ILE A 222 -32.65 -14.01 -9.53
CA ILE A 222 -32.76 -13.80 -8.09
C ILE A 222 -32.88 -15.16 -7.40
N THR A 223 -31.94 -15.46 -6.51
CA THR A 223 -31.94 -16.73 -5.76
C THR A 223 -32.98 -16.70 -4.63
N ALA A 224 -33.43 -17.88 -4.17
CA ALA A 224 -34.33 -17.97 -3.02
C ALA A 224 -33.73 -17.34 -1.74
N LYS A 225 -32.40 -17.41 -1.59
CA LYS A 225 -31.66 -16.78 -0.48
C LYS A 225 -31.79 -15.27 -0.52
N ASP A 226 -31.61 -14.64 -1.68
CA ASP A 226 -31.73 -13.19 -1.84
C ASP A 226 -33.13 -12.67 -1.45
N LYS A 227 -34.19 -13.44 -1.77
CA LYS A 227 -35.58 -13.10 -1.43
C LYS A 227 -35.86 -13.16 0.07
N SER A 228 -35.20 -14.07 0.78
CA SER A 228 -35.41 -14.26 2.23
C SER A 228 -34.71 -13.20 3.10
N VAL A 229 -33.74 -12.47 2.55
CA VAL A 229 -32.94 -11.50 3.30
C VAL A 229 -33.69 -10.17 3.45
N ASN A 230 -34.11 -9.85 4.68
CA ASN A 230 -34.67 -8.53 5.01
C ASN A 230 -33.54 -7.51 5.26
N ALA A 231 -33.16 -6.78 4.21
CA ALA A 231 -32.09 -5.78 4.27
C ALA A 231 -32.36 -4.64 5.29
N TYR A 232 -33.62 -4.19 5.42
CA TYR A 232 -33.97 -3.13 6.37
C TYR A 232 -33.73 -3.56 7.82
N ALA A 233 -34.21 -4.75 8.20
CA ALA A 233 -34.02 -5.29 9.53
C ALA A 233 -32.54 -5.51 9.85
N GLN A 234 -31.75 -6.02 8.89
CA GLN A 234 -30.31 -6.20 9.05
C GLN A 234 -29.57 -4.87 9.29
N LEU A 235 -29.86 -3.82 8.53
CA LEU A 235 -29.26 -2.50 8.73
C LEU A 235 -29.59 -1.90 10.09
N ARG A 236 -30.83 -2.07 10.57
CA ARG A 236 -31.26 -1.61 11.91
C ARG A 236 -30.56 -2.39 13.02
N LYS A 237 -30.46 -3.72 12.88
CA LYS A 237 -29.73 -4.58 13.81
C LYS A 237 -28.25 -4.19 13.88
N ALA A 238 -27.57 -4.02 12.75
CA ALA A 238 -26.18 -3.59 12.69
C ALA A 238 -25.94 -2.23 13.37
N ARG A 239 -26.84 -1.25 13.18
CA ARG A 239 -26.78 0.04 13.89
C ARG A 239 -26.95 -0.13 15.41
N SER A 240 -27.90 -0.98 15.82
CA SER A 240 -28.13 -1.28 17.24
C SER A 240 -26.92 -1.98 17.88
N ASP A 241 -26.34 -2.96 17.19
CA ASP A 241 -25.18 -3.72 17.64
C ASP A 241 -23.94 -2.82 17.76
N PHE A 242 -23.69 -1.93 16.79
CA PHE A 242 -22.61 -0.95 16.88
C PHE A 242 -22.78 -0.01 18.08
N ARG A 243 -24.01 0.50 18.29
CA ARG A 243 -24.32 1.40 19.41
C ARG A 243 -24.22 0.70 20.78
N LEU A 244 -24.65 -0.55 20.87
CA LEU A 244 -24.72 -1.31 22.13
C LEU A 244 -23.47 -2.16 22.41
N ARG A 245 -22.47 -2.18 21.52
CA ARG A 245 -21.25 -3.00 21.66
C ARG A 245 -20.61 -2.83 23.03
N GLY A 246 -20.29 -1.60 23.44
CA GLY A 246 -19.63 -1.34 24.71
C GLY A 246 -20.47 -1.73 25.93
N VAL A 247 -21.79 -1.53 25.89
CA VAL A 247 -22.70 -1.93 26.99
C VAL A 247 -22.76 -3.45 27.11
N ARG A 248 -22.79 -4.17 25.98
CA ARG A 248 -22.79 -5.63 25.97
C ARG A 248 -21.46 -6.20 26.45
N GLU A 249 -20.33 -5.63 26.01
CA GLU A 249 -19.00 -6.01 26.49
C GLU A 249 -18.86 -5.78 27.99
N LYS A 250 -19.35 -4.64 28.52
CA LYS A 250 -19.36 -4.38 29.96
C LYS A 250 -20.19 -5.40 30.72
N ARG A 251 -21.45 -5.63 30.32
CA ARG A 251 -22.32 -6.62 30.98
C ARG A 251 -21.74 -8.04 30.94
N ALA A 252 -21.06 -8.40 29.85
CA ALA A 252 -20.38 -9.69 29.75
C ALA A 252 -19.20 -9.80 30.73
N LYS A 253 -18.42 -8.71 30.92
CA LYS A 253 -17.35 -8.65 31.92
C LYS A 253 -17.90 -8.68 33.34
N ASP A 254 -18.86 -7.82 33.66
CA ASP A 254 -19.48 -7.76 34.99
C ASP A 254 -20.07 -9.13 35.37
N LYS A 255 -20.77 -9.80 34.43
CA LYS A 255 -21.30 -11.15 34.63
C LYS A 255 -20.20 -12.19 34.84
N ALA A 256 -19.12 -12.14 34.06
CA ALA A 256 -17.99 -13.06 34.23
C ALA A 256 -17.24 -12.83 35.55
N GLU A 257 -17.12 -11.58 36.01
CA GLU A 257 -16.54 -11.22 37.31
C GLU A 257 -17.44 -11.67 38.47
N GLU A 258 -18.77 -11.51 38.36
CA GLU A 258 -19.72 -12.06 39.33
C GLU A 258 -19.64 -13.59 39.40
N GLU A 259 -19.57 -14.28 38.26
CA GLU A 259 -19.39 -15.74 38.20
C GLU A 259 -18.04 -16.15 38.81
N ALA A 260 -16.95 -15.45 38.49
CA ALA A 260 -15.64 -15.70 39.09
C ALA A 260 -15.63 -15.44 40.61
N ASN A 261 -16.32 -14.39 41.07
CA ASN A 261 -16.45 -14.08 42.49
C ASN A 261 -17.32 -15.11 43.23
N LYS A 262 -18.38 -15.63 42.60
CA LYS A 262 -19.15 -16.76 43.14
C LYS A 262 -18.28 -18.00 43.28
N VAL A 263 -17.50 -18.35 42.25
CA VAL A 263 -16.57 -19.49 42.30
C VAL A 263 -15.50 -19.29 43.38
N ARG A 264 -14.92 -18.08 43.51
CA ARG A 264 -13.98 -17.74 44.59
C ARG A 264 -14.62 -17.84 45.97
N GLY A 265 -15.85 -17.34 46.13
CA GLY A 265 -16.60 -17.44 47.39
C GLY A 265 -16.87 -18.89 47.78
N ILE A 266 -17.22 -19.75 46.82
CA ILE A 266 -17.38 -21.19 47.03
C ILE A 266 -16.04 -21.83 47.43
N PHE A 267 -14.94 -21.51 46.73
CA PHE A 267 -13.62 -22.05 47.05
C PHE A 267 -13.11 -21.62 48.43
N GLN A 268 -13.36 -20.37 48.83
CA GLN A 268 -12.99 -19.86 50.15
C GLN A 268 -13.86 -20.44 51.28
N TRP A 269 -15.12 -20.75 51.01
CA TRP A 269 -15.97 -21.49 51.95
C TRP A 269 -15.52 -22.93 52.12
N VAL A 270 -15.14 -23.63 51.04
CA VAL A 270 -14.64 -25.01 51.09
C VAL A 270 -13.27 -25.10 51.78
N CYS A 271 -12.29 -24.27 51.42
CA CYS A 271 -10.98 -24.26 52.11
C CYS A 271 -11.06 -23.69 53.53
N GLY A 272 -11.99 -22.79 53.83
CA GLY A 272 -12.21 -22.28 55.19
C GLY A 272 -12.87 -23.31 56.12
N PHE A 273 -13.66 -24.23 55.57
CA PHE A 273 -14.28 -25.33 56.31
C PHE A 273 -13.25 -26.43 56.67
N GLU A 274 -12.28 -26.72 55.79
CA GLU A 274 -11.19 -27.67 56.08
C GLU A 274 -10.23 -27.18 57.18
N VAL A 275 -9.93 -25.89 57.27
CA VAL A 275 -9.03 -25.34 58.32
C VAL A 275 -9.73 -25.25 59.69
N ALA A 276 -11.06 -25.12 59.73
CA ALA A 276 -11.82 -25.13 60.97
C ALA A 276 -12.01 -26.55 61.55
N CYS A 277 -12.08 -27.59 60.71
CA CYS A 277 -12.24 -28.98 61.18
C CYS A 277 -10.95 -29.65 61.66
N THR A 278 -9.76 -29.05 61.50
CA THR A 278 -8.48 -29.61 61.98
C THR A 278 -7.94 -28.92 63.24
N ALA A 279 -8.68 -27.99 63.84
CA ALA A 279 -8.24 -27.23 65.02
C ALA A 279 -8.83 -27.73 66.36
N ASP A 280 -9.74 -28.71 66.33
CA ASP A 280 -10.43 -29.24 67.53
C ASP A 280 -10.15 -30.74 67.75
N TYR A 281 -8.87 -31.16 67.75
CA TYR A 281 -8.41 -32.44 68.31
C TYR A 281 -7.07 -32.29 69.02
#